data_AF-A0A927KXR5-F1
#
_entry.id   AF-A0A927KXR5-F1
#
_cell.length_a   1.000
_cell.length_b   1.000
_cell.length_c   1.000
_cell.angle_alpha   90.00
_cell.angle_beta   90.00
_cell.angle_gamma   90.00
#
_symmetry.space_group_name_H-M   'P 1'
#
loop_
_entity.id
_entity.type
_entity.pdbx_description
1 polymer ?
#
loop_
_entity_poly.entity_id
_entity_poly.type
_entity_poly.pdbx_seq_one_letter_code
_entity_poly.pdbx_strand_id
1 'polypeptide(L)'
;MDEAHDPVVALPFKGKVDIGKLERLIKQVGAEQIPSVSVAATVNMAGGQPISMANLAEVRELTCRHRIPVILDAARAVENA
;
A
#
# COMPACT_ATOMS: atom_id res chain seq x y z
N MET A 1 9.13 1.94 -9.65
CA MET A 1 9.51 2.77 -10.80
C MET A 1 8.81 4.12 -10.69
N ASP A 2 9.33 5.14 -11.36
CA ASP A 2 8.95 6.56 -11.26
C ASP A 2 7.65 6.92 -12.02
N GLU A 3 6.92 5.94 -12.57
CA GLU A 3 5.70 6.23 -13.35
C GLU A 3 4.42 6.51 -12.50
N ALA A 4 4.54 6.64 -11.17
CA ALA A 4 3.39 6.95 -10.31
C ALA A 4 2.99 8.44 -10.31
N HIS A 5 3.77 9.31 -10.96
CA HIS A 5 3.57 10.77 -10.93
C HIS A 5 2.95 11.36 -12.20
N ASP A 6 2.60 10.53 -13.19
CA ASP A 6 1.98 10.99 -14.43
C ASP A 6 0.44 10.89 -14.35
N PRO A 7 -0.29 12.02 -14.28
CA PRO A 7 -1.75 12.01 -14.19
C PRO A 7 -2.42 11.54 -15.49
N VAL A 8 -1.72 11.51 -16.63
CA VAL A 8 -2.30 11.28 -17.97
C VAL A 8 -2.35 9.80 -18.36
N VAL A 9 -1.54 8.94 -17.71
CA VAL A 9 -1.52 7.50 -18.02
C VAL A 9 -2.72 6.80 -17.37
N ALA A 10 -3.65 6.28 -18.17
CA ALA A 10 -4.77 5.48 -17.68
C ALA A 10 -4.29 4.07 -17.29
N LEU A 11 -3.79 3.91 -16.06
CA LEU A 11 -3.60 2.60 -15.42
C LEU A 11 -4.84 2.31 -14.56
N PRO A 12 -5.45 1.11 -14.66
CA PRO A 12 -6.67 0.78 -13.91
C PRO A 12 -6.46 0.77 -12.38
N PHE A 13 -5.22 0.67 -11.89
CA PHE A 13 -4.90 0.67 -10.46
C PHE A 13 -3.53 1.34 -10.16
N LYS A 14 -3.48 2.66 -9.98
CA LYS A 14 -2.30 3.40 -9.50
C LYS A 14 -2.13 3.35 -7.97
N GLY A 15 -3.07 2.75 -7.23
CA GLY A 15 -3.02 2.54 -5.77
C GLY A 15 -2.27 1.27 -5.32
N LYS A 16 -1.63 0.53 -6.22
CA LYS A 16 -0.95 -0.73 -5.88
C LYS A 16 0.31 -0.46 -5.03
N VAL A 17 0.37 -1.07 -3.86
CA VAL A 17 1.58 -1.08 -3.03
C VAL A 17 2.65 -1.92 -3.73
N ASP A 18 3.81 -1.32 -3.97
CA ASP A 18 4.99 -2.00 -4.50
C ASP A 18 5.64 -2.82 -3.36
N ILE A 19 5.35 -4.12 -3.36
CA ILE A 19 5.83 -5.08 -2.36
C ILE A 19 7.37 -5.12 -2.32
N GLY A 20 8.03 -4.99 -3.47
CA GLY A 20 9.49 -5.01 -3.54
C GLY A 20 10.11 -3.78 -2.88
N LYS A 21 9.52 -2.60 -3.08
CA LYS A 21 9.94 -1.38 -2.35
C LYS A 21 9.66 -1.49 -0.86
N LEU A 22 8.50 -2.02 -0.47
CA LEU A 22 8.14 -2.20 0.94
C LEU A 22 9.11 -3.16 1.65
N GLU A 23 9.45 -4.28 1.03
CA GLU A 23 10.41 -5.23 1.59
C GLU A 23 11.81 -4.61 1.72
N ARG A 24 12.27 -3.86 0.71
CA ARG A 24 13.56 -3.16 0.78
C ARG A 24 13.59 -2.15 1.92
N LEU A 25 12.51 -1.39 2.11
CA LEU A 25 12.39 -0.43 3.20
C LEU A 25 12.44 -1.13 4.57
N ILE A 26 11.70 -2.23 4.73
CA ILE A 26 11.72 -3.03 5.97
C ILE A 26 13.14 -3.54 6.27
N LYS A 27 13.85 -4.03 5.26
CA LYS A 27 15.25 -4.49 5.40
C LYS A 27 16.21 -3.36 5.75
N GLN A 28 15.99 -2.17 5.19
CA GLN A 28 16.85 -1.01 5.42
C GLN A 28 16.65 -0.41 6.83
N VAL A 29 15.40 -0.31 7.29
CA VAL A 29 15.05 0.33 8.55
C VAL A 29 15.12 -0.63 9.74
N GLY A 30 14.88 -1.93 9.50
CA GLY A 30 14.70 -2.93 10.55
C GLY A 30 13.23 -2.99 10.99
N ALA A 31 12.69 -4.21 11.09
CA ALA A 31 11.27 -4.42 11.41
C ALA A 31 10.91 -3.91 12.82
N GLU A 32 11.84 -4.00 13.78
CA GLU A 32 11.63 -3.47 15.14
C GLU A 32 11.45 -1.95 15.20
N GLN A 33 11.91 -1.22 14.19
CA GLN A 33 11.77 0.24 14.11
C GLN A 33 10.48 0.68 13.38
N ILE A 34 9.69 -0.27 12.85
CA ILE A 34 8.46 0.02 12.12
C ILE A 34 7.25 -0.28 13.03
N PRO A 35 6.58 0.76 13.58
CA PRO A 35 5.48 0.55 14.52
C PRO A 35 4.23 -0.01 13.83
N SER A 36 3.97 0.35 12.57
CA SER A 36 2.86 -0.19 11.75
C SER A 36 3.03 0.14 10.27
N VAL A 37 2.31 -0.58 9.41
CA VAL A 37 2.07 -0.20 8.01
C VAL A 37 0.62 0.27 7.87
N SER A 38 0.42 1.53 7.50
CA SER A 38 -0.91 2.05 7.16
C SER A 38 -1.18 1.84 5.67
N VAL A 39 -2.31 1.21 5.34
CA VAL A 39 -2.78 1.05 3.97
C VAL A 39 -4.08 1.83 3.82
N ALA A 40 -4.07 2.88 3.00
CA ALA A 40 -5.22 3.73 2.76
C ALA A 40 -6.12 3.15 1.66
N ALA A 41 -7.35 2.79 2.02
CA ALA A 41 -8.40 2.44 1.07
C ALA A 41 -9.47 3.54 1.12
N THR A 42 -9.50 4.53 0.23
CA THR A 42 -8.72 4.80 -0.99
C THR A 42 -7.46 5.65 -0.74
N VAL A 43 -6.41 5.51 -1.56
CA VAL A 43 -5.20 6.34 -1.49
C VAL A 43 -5.54 7.80 -1.81
N ASN A 44 -5.53 8.67 -0.80
CA ASN A 44 -5.86 10.10 -0.93
C ASN A 44 -4.95 10.82 -1.94
N MET A 45 -3.69 10.38 -2.07
CA MET A 45 -2.68 10.98 -2.96
C MET A 45 -2.79 10.52 -4.43
N ALA A 46 -3.57 9.48 -4.73
CA ALA A 46 -3.74 8.93 -6.08
C ALA A 46 -5.15 9.17 -6.67
N GLY A 47 -5.95 10.07 -6.07
CA GLY A 47 -7.27 10.43 -6.60
C GLY A 47 -8.38 9.42 -6.31
N GLY A 48 -8.34 8.73 -5.16
CA GLY A 48 -9.44 7.83 -4.78
C GLY A 48 -9.38 6.45 -5.46
N GLN A 49 -8.23 6.06 -5.99
CA GLN A 49 -8.14 4.81 -6.73
C GLN A 49 -8.24 3.58 -5.83
N PRO A 50 -9.02 2.56 -6.23
CA PRO A 50 -9.25 1.37 -5.43
C PRO A 50 -7.98 0.54 -5.29
N ILE A 51 -7.81 -0.10 -4.13
CA ILE A 51 -6.75 -1.10 -3.92
C ILE A 51 -7.37 -2.48 -4.15
N SER A 52 -6.73 -3.29 -5.00
CA SER A 52 -7.17 -4.67 -5.20
C SER A 52 -7.00 -5.51 -3.93
N MET A 53 -7.96 -6.40 -3.66
CA MET A 53 -7.87 -7.36 -2.54
C MET A 53 -6.63 -8.25 -2.62
N ALA A 54 -6.19 -8.60 -3.84
CA ALA A 54 -4.96 -9.34 -4.05
C ALA A 54 -3.74 -8.59 -3.52
N ASN A 55 -3.65 -7.28 -3.78
CA ASN A 55 -2.53 -6.48 -3.28
C ASN A 55 -2.58 -6.27 -1.75
N LEU A 56 -3.78 -6.14 -1.17
CA LEU A 56 -3.92 -6.14 0.30
C LEU A 56 -3.44 -7.46 0.91
N ALA A 57 -3.74 -8.59 0.27
CA ALA A 57 -3.24 -9.90 0.70
C ALA A 57 -1.71 -9.99 0.63
N GLU A 58 -1.10 -9.51 -0.46
CA GLU A 58 0.37 -9.45 -0.61
C GLU A 58 1.02 -8.58 0.49
N VAL A 59 0.46 -7.40 0.77
CA VAL A 59 0.95 -6.52 1.84
C VAL A 59 0.84 -7.21 3.18
N ARG A 60 -0.30 -7.85 3.47
CA ARG A 60 -0.52 -8.58 4.73
C ARG A 60 0.43 -9.76 4.89
N GLU A 61 0.71 -10.49 3.82
CA GLU A 61 1.65 -11.61 3.85
C GLU A 61 3.05 -11.13 4.21
N LEU A 62 3.53 -10.07 3.56
CA LEU A 62 4.84 -9.49 3.84
C LEU A 62 4.94 -8.99 5.28
N THR A 63 3.98 -8.18 5.74
CA THR A 63 4.01 -7.59 7.09
C THR A 63 3.88 -8.65 8.18
N CYS A 64 3.12 -9.73 7.93
CA CYS A 64 3.00 -10.85 8.86
C CYS A 64 4.34 -11.57 9.08
N ARG A 65 5.14 -11.78 8.02
CA ARG A 65 6.50 -12.36 8.13
C ARG A 65 7.42 -11.51 9.02
N HIS A 66 7.23 -10.19 9.01
CA HIS A 66 8.00 -9.24 9.81
C HIS A 66 7.36 -8.86 11.15
N ARG A 67 6.20 -9.44 11.50
CA ARG A 67 5.40 -9.12 12.68
C ARG A 67 5.04 -7.63 12.81
N ILE A 68 4.89 -6.94 11.67
CA ILE A 68 4.49 -5.54 11.63
C ILE A 68 2.96 -5.47 11.54
N PRO A 69 2.27 -4.75 12.43
CA PRO A 69 0.82 -4.61 12.35
C PRO A 69 0.42 -3.79 11.12
N VAL A 70 -0.69 -4.17 10.49
CA VAL A 70 -1.29 -3.43 9.38
C VAL A 70 -2.50 -2.66 9.89
N ILE A 71 -2.52 -1.35 9.66
CA ILE A 71 -3.65 -0.47 9.91
C ILE A 71 -4.32 -0.21 8.57
N LEU A 72 -5.61 -0.52 8.46
CA LEU A 72 -6.39 -0.13 7.30
C LEU A 72 -6.94 1.28 7.57
N ASP A 73 -6.40 2.27 6.88
CA ASP A 73 -6.95 3.63 6.90
C ASP A 73 -8.17 3.66 5.97
N ALA A 74 -9.34 3.61 6.62
CA ALA A 74 -10.65 3.47 6.00
C ALA A 74 -11.38 4.81 5.83
N ALA A 75 -10.66 5.95 5.85
CA ALA A 75 -11.26 7.28 5.74
C ALA A 75 -12.19 7.45 4.51
N ARG A 76 -12.01 6.65 3.45
CA ARG A 76 -12.90 6.60 2.27
C ARG A 76 -13.25 5.17 1.84
N ALA A 77 -13.31 4.22 2.78
CA ALA A 77 -13.52 2.79 2.44
C ALA A 77 -14.85 2.52 1.72
N VAL A 78 -15.86 3.38 1.90
CA VAL A 78 -17.17 3.29 1.23
C VAL A 78 -17.13 3.67 -0.26
N GLU A 79 -16.07 4.34 -0.72
CA GLU A 79 -15.88 4.70 -2.13
C GLU A 79 -15.03 3.68 -2.91
N ASN A 80 -14.55 2.63 -2.24
CA ASN A 80 -13.85 1.51 -2.86
C ASN A 80 -14.87 0.51 -3.46
N ALA A 81 -15.68 0.99 -4.41
CA ALA A 81 -16.68 0.24 -5.18
C ALA A 81 -16.23 0.08 -6.64
#